data_AF-A0A9E4XCN4-F1
#
_entry.id   AF-A0A9E4XCN4-F1
#
_cell.length_a   1.000
_cell.length_b   1.000
_cell.length_c   1.000
_cell.angle_alpha   90.00
_cell.angle_beta   90.00
_cell.angle_gamma   90.00
#
_symmetry.space_group_name_H-M   'P 1'
#
loop_
_entity.id
_entity.type
_entity.pdbx_description
1 polymer ?
#
loop_
_entity_poly.entity_id
_entity_poly.type
_entity_poly.pdbx_seq_one_letter_code
_entity_poly.pdbx_strand_id
1 'polypeptide(L)'
;MLLQRDDYGDRAKAEILLEESLAISSELGMRPLMERAKEQLERVQAQPVAAPAYPDGLTEREVGVLRLIAAGKTNLEIADELVIAEGTARRHVANIYEKIGAANRVEAARYATQAGLVP
;
A
#
# COMPACT_ATOMS: atom_id res chain seq x y z
N MET A 1 5.39 6.46 15.76
CA MET A 1 5.14 7.43 14.68
C MET A 1 4.17 6.81 13.71
N LEU A 2 3.08 7.54 13.42
CA LEU A 2 2.07 7.20 12.42
C LEU A 2 2.65 7.28 11.00
N LEU A 3 1.99 6.62 10.03
CA LEU A 3 2.20 6.65 8.57
C LEU A 3 2.90 5.44 7.94
N GLN A 4 2.42 4.24 8.26
CA GLN A 4 2.46 3.10 7.33
C GLN A 4 1.10 2.40 7.36
N ARG A 5 0.08 3.18 6.99
CA ARG A 5 -1.19 2.63 6.58
C ARG A 5 -0.99 2.06 5.19
N ASP A 6 -1.56 0.88 4.99
CA ASP A 6 -1.54 0.19 3.71
C ASP A 6 -2.46 1.02 2.80
N ASP A 7 -1.90 2.01 2.09
CA ASP A 7 -2.68 3.10 1.45
C ASP A 7 -3.81 2.58 0.55
N TYR A 8 -3.66 1.36 0.02
CA TYR A 8 -4.70 0.73 -0.78
C TYR A 8 -5.83 0.13 0.06
N GLY A 9 -5.50 -0.67 1.09
CA GLY A 9 -6.48 -1.31 1.96
C GLY A 9 -7.16 -0.33 2.91
N ASP A 10 -6.43 0.65 3.42
CA ASP A 10 -6.97 1.71 4.28
C ASP A 10 -7.88 2.67 3.50
N ARG A 11 -7.62 2.91 2.20
CA ARG A 11 -8.51 3.71 1.35
C ARG A 11 -9.79 2.98 1.00
N ALA A 12 -9.71 1.74 0.52
CA ALA A 12 -10.91 0.95 0.21
C ALA A 12 -11.81 0.82 1.46
N LYS A 13 -11.19 0.63 2.63
CA LYS A 13 -11.89 0.64 3.91
C LYS A 13 -12.46 2.01 4.28
N ALA A 14 -11.73 3.09 4.03
CA ALA A 14 -12.22 4.46 4.28
C ALA A 14 -13.42 4.80 3.38
N GLU A 15 -13.41 4.38 2.12
CA GLU A 15 -14.52 4.57 1.18
C GLU A 15 -15.78 3.85 1.66
N ILE A 16 -15.67 2.56 2.01
CA ILE A 16 -16.79 1.78 2.58
C ILE A 16 -17.37 2.47 3.84
N LEU A 17 -16.51 2.89 4.78
CA LEU A 17 -16.96 3.54 6.01
C LEU A 17 -17.61 4.91 5.76
N LEU A 18 -17.15 5.65 4.75
CA LEU A 18 -17.74 6.94 4.38
C LEU A 18 -19.10 6.77 3.68
N GLU A 19 -19.25 5.74 2.85
CA GLU A 19 -20.54 5.37 2.25
C GLU A 19 -21.56 4.97 3.32
N GLU A 20 -21.16 4.12 4.27
CA GLU A 20 -22.00 3.75 5.42
C GLU A 20 -22.38 4.98 6.26
N SER A 21 -21.42 5.86 6.53
CA SER A 21 -21.67 7.10 7.29
C SER A 21 -22.66 8.01 6.58
N LEU A 22 -22.57 8.13 5.25
CA LEU A 22 -23.49 8.91 4.44
C LEU A 22 -24.91 8.30 4.45
N ALA A 23 -25.02 6.97 4.32
CA ALA A 23 -26.30 6.28 4.36
C ALA A 23 -27.02 6.48 5.71
N ILE A 24 -26.32 6.23 6.83
CA ILE A 24 -26.88 6.38 8.18
C ILE A 24 -27.27 7.84 8.46
N SER A 25 -26.40 8.79 8.10
CA SER A 25 -26.69 10.21 8.35
C SER A 25 -27.84 10.74 7.49
N SER A 26 -28.03 10.20 6.28
CA SER A 26 -29.19 10.48 5.43
C SER A 26 -30.49 9.97 6.03
N GLU A 27 -30.52 8.73 6.53
CA GLU A 27 -31.69 8.18 7.22
C GLU A 27 -32.08 9.00 8.47
N LEU A 28 -31.09 9.50 9.20
CA LEU A 28 -31.28 10.29 10.41
C LEU A 28 -31.52 11.79 10.14
N GLY A 29 -31.46 12.24 8.89
CA GLY A 29 -31.63 13.66 8.52
C GLY A 29 -30.52 14.59 9.02
N MET A 30 -29.33 14.05 9.33
CA MET A 30 -28.21 14.78 9.92
C MET A 30 -27.42 15.56 8.87
N ARG A 31 -28.03 16.61 8.31
CA ARG A 31 -27.47 17.42 7.21
C ARG A 31 -25.98 17.80 7.36
N PRO A 32 -25.50 18.33 8.51
CA PRO A 32 -24.08 18.71 8.63
C PRO A 32 -23.11 17.52 8.57
N LEU A 33 -23.55 16.33 8.96
CA LEU A 33 -22.73 15.13 8.90
C LEU A 33 -22.72 14.54 7.49
N MET A 34 -23.86 14.59 6.79
CA MET A 34 -23.98 14.18 5.38
C MET A 34 -23.02 14.98 4.49
N GLU A 35 -23.03 16.31 4.60
CA GLU A 35 -22.15 17.19 3.81
C GLU A 35 -20.67 16.89 4.08
N ARG A 36 -20.30 16.69 5.35
CA ARG A 36 -18.93 16.33 5.72
C ARG A 36 -18.53 14.96 5.18
N ALA A 37 -19.39 13.95 5.27
CA ALA A 37 -19.10 12.62 4.75
C ALA A 37 -18.91 12.66 3.23
N LYS A 38 -19.75 13.43 2.53
CA LYS A 38 -19.65 13.65 1.09
C LYS A 38 -18.36 14.37 0.68
N GLU A 39 -18.02 15.47 1.35
CA GLU A 39 -16.74 16.17 1.12
C GLU A 39 -15.54 15.26 1.34
N GLN A 40 -15.55 14.40 2.37
CA GLN A 40 -14.47 13.46 2.62
C GLN A 40 -14.41 12.37 1.54
N LEU A 41 -15.56 11.84 1.10
CA LEU A 41 -15.62 10.85 0.03
C LEU A 41 -15.07 11.42 -1.29
N GLU A 42 -15.47 12.64 -1.64
CA GLU A 42 -14.94 13.35 -2.82
C GLU A 42 -13.43 13.55 -2.72
N ARG A 43 -12.89 13.87 -1.54
CA ARG A 43 -11.43 14.01 -1.35
C ARG A 43 -10.70 12.69 -1.47
N VAL A 44 -11.27 11.61 -0.94
CA VAL A 44 -10.71 10.26 -1.09
C VAL A 44 -10.70 9.88 -2.56
N GLN A 45 -11.81 10.05 -3.29
CA GLN A 45 -11.92 9.73 -4.71
C GLN A 45 -11.02 10.61 -5.61
N ALA A 46 -10.94 11.92 -5.31
CA ALA A 46 -10.17 12.89 -6.08
C ALA A 46 -8.67 12.86 -5.80
N GLN A 47 -8.22 12.25 -4.69
CA GLN A 47 -6.81 11.91 -4.54
C GLN A 47 -6.48 10.88 -5.62
N PRO A 48 -5.57 11.19 -6.56
CA PRO A 48 -5.14 10.20 -7.53
C PRO A 48 -4.52 9.05 -6.73
N VAL A 49 -5.13 7.88 -6.76
CA VAL A 49 -4.32 6.66 -6.64
C VAL A 49 -3.43 6.78 -7.87
N ALA A 50 -2.17 7.16 -7.70
CA ALA A 50 -1.24 7.09 -8.82
C ALA A 50 -1.41 5.67 -9.37
N ALA A 51 -1.92 5.55 -10.60
CA ALA A 51 -2.09 4.26 -11.23
C ALA A 51 -0.77 3.52 -11.04
N PRO A 52 -0.78 2.27 -10.54
CA PRO A 52 0.44 1.62 -10.14
C PRO A 52 1.40 1.63 -11.33
N ALA A 53 2.51 2.35 -11.18
CA ALA A 53 3.50 2.50 -12.24
C ALA A 53 4.20 1.16 -12.54
N TYR A 54 4.02 0.18 -11.65
CA TYR A 54 4.68 -1.11 -11.68
C TYR A 54 3.66 -2.25 -11.67
N PRO A 55 4.04 -3.44 -12.17
CA PRO A 55 3.15 -4.61 -12.23
C PRO A 55 2.60 -5.00 -10.85
N ASP A 56 1.45 -5.70 -10.86
CA ASP A 56 0.80 -6.27 -9.67
C ASP A 56 0.49 -5.27 -8.55
N GLY A 57 0.31 -3.98 -8.89
CA GLY A 57 -0.04 -2.96 -7.92
C GLY A 57 1.12 -2.56 -6.99
N LEU A 58 2.36 -2.83 -7.40
CA LEU A 58 3.55 -2.43 -6.65
C LEU A 58 3.70 -0.90 -6.66
N THR A 59 4.00 -0.36 -5.48
CA THR A 59 4.39 1.04 -5.29
C THR A 59 5.88 1.20 -5.57
N GLU A 60 6.31 2.45 -5.80
CA GLU A 60 7.74 2.76 -5.97
C GLU A 60 8.59 2.31 -4.77
N ARG A 61 8.04 2.44 -3.56
CA ARG A 61 8.72 2.01 -2.34
C ARG A 61 8.95 0.50 -2.30
N GLU A 62 7.92 -0.26 -2.67
CA GLU A 62 7.97 -1.72 -2.73
C GLU A 62 8.92 -2.21 -3.82
N VAL A 63 8.97 -1.54 -4.98
CA VAL A 63 9.97 -1.86 -6.02
C VAL A 63 11.39 -1.62 -5.50
N GLY A 64 11.62 -0.55 -4.75
CA GLY A 64 12.90 -0.31 -4.09
C GLY A 64 13.30 -1.47 -3.17
N VAL A 65 12.40 -1.93 -2.31
CA VAL A 65 12.63 -3.09 -1.43
C VAL A 65 12.86 -4.36 -2.26
N LEU A 66 12.06 -4.60 -3.30
CA LEU A 66 12.17 -5.77 -4.17
C LEU A 66 13.49 -5.85 -4.93
N ARG A 67 14.05 -4.71 -5.36
CA ARG A 67 15.39 -4.61 -5.95
C ARG A 67 16.47 -5.01 -4.95
N LEU A 68 16.38 -4.57 -3.69
CA LEU A 68 17.30 -4.98 -2.64
C LEU A 68 17.16 -6.47 -2.31
N ILE A 69 15.93 -7.01 -2.39
CA ILE A 69 15.70 -8.45 -2.26
C ILE A 69 16.48 -9.21 -3.32
N ALA A 70 16.34 -8.80 -4.58
CA ALA A 70 17.03 -9.39 -5.73
C ALA A 70 18.54 -9.24 -5.67
N ALA A 71 19.05 -8.16 -5.05
CA ALA A 71 20.48 -7.97 -4.76
C ALA A 71 20.99 -8.84 -3.60
N GLY A 72 20.14 -9.68 -2.99
CA GLY A 72 20.54 -10.60 -1.91
C GLY A 72 20.52 -10.03 -0.50
N LYS A 73 20.04 -8.78 -0.30
CA LYS A 73 20.09 -8.07 1.00
C LYS A 73 19.11 -8.59 2.05
N THR A 74 19.59 -9.07 3.19
CA THR A 74 18.75 -9.47 4.33
C THR A 74 17.81 -8.35 4.79
N ASN A 75 16.76 -8.68 5.56
CA ASN A 75 15.83 -7.66 6.05
C ASN A 75 16.51 -6.62 6.94
N LEU A 76 17.60 -6.99 7.62
CA LEU A 76 18.43 -6.08 8.39
C LEU A 76 19.18 -5.11 7.48
N GLU A 77 19.87 -5.61 6.45
CA GLU A 77 20.57 -4.75 5.48
C GLU A 77 19.60 -3.86 4.70
N ILE A 78 18.42 -4.37 4.34
CA ILE A 78 17.34 -3.58 3.74
C ILE A 78 16.94 -2.46 4.71
N ALA A 79 16.76 -2.77 5.99
CA ALA A 79 16.38 -1.78 6.98
C ALA A 79 17.44 -0.69 7.15
N ASP A 80 18.71 -1.07 7.16
CA ASP A 80 19.86 -0.16 7.26
C ASP A 80 19.95 0.76 6.03
N GLU A 81 19.87 0.20 4.83
CA GLU A 81 19.94 0.95 3.57
C GLU A 81 18.77 1.92 3.40
N LEU A 82 17.62 1.56 3.98
CA LEU A 82 16.39 2.32 3.91
C LEU A 82 16.12 3.21 5.12
N VAL A 83 17.00 3.18 6.13
CA VAL A 83 16.91 3.93 7.38
C VAL A 83 15.54 3.72 8.07
N ILE A 84 15.16 2.47 8.26
CA ILE A 84 13.90 2.04 8.91
C ILE A 84 14.18 0.93 9.94
N ALA A 85 13.18 0.59 10.76
CA ALA A 85 13.29 -0.55 11.65
C ALA A 85 13.24 -1.88 10.86
N GLU A 86 13.97 -2.91 11.33
CA GLU A 86 13.95 -4.24 10.71
C GLU A 86 12.54 -4.86 10.63
N GLY A 87 11.70 -4.63 11.67
CA GLY A 87 10.30 -5.06 11.67
C GLY A 87 9.48 -4.42 10.56
N THR A 88 9.79 -3.17 10.21
CA THR A 88 9.18 -2.47 9.08
C THR A 88 9.63 -3.07 7.74
N ALA A 89 10.91 -3.38 7.59
CA ALA A 89 11.41 -4.07 6.39
C ALA A 89 10.76 -5.45 6.22
N ARG A 90 10.62 -6.23 7.30
CA ARG A 90 9.89 -7.52 7.30
C ARG A 90 8.45 -7.38 6.82
N ARG A 91 7.75 -6.33 7.26
CA ARG A 91 6.37 -6.07 6.81
C ARG A 91 6.31 -5.72 5.33
N HIS A 92 7.21 -4.86 4.84
CA HIS A 92 7.30 -4.55 3.40
C HIS A 92 7.52 -5.82 2.57
N VAL A 93 8.44 -6.70 2.99
CA VAL A 93 8.72 -7.97 2.31
C VAL A 93 7.49 -8.88 2.26
N ALA A 94 6.74 -8.99 3.36
CA ALA A 94 5.51 -9.78 3.41
C ALA A 94 4.43 -9.25 2.46
N ASN A 95 4.17 -7.93 2.48
CA ASN A 95 3.21 -7.29 1.58
C ASN A 95 3.61 -7.47 0.10
N ILE A 96 4.90 -7.37 -0.22
CA ILE A 96 5.41 -7.61 -1.56
C ILE A 96 5.11 -9.04 -2.00
N TYR A 97 5.38 -10.03 -1.14
CA TYR A 97 5.11 -11.45 -1.44
C TYR A 97 3.64 -11.70 -1.73
N GLU A 98 2.75 -11.10 -0.95
CA GLU A 98 1.30 -11.18 -1.18
C GLU A 98 0.91 -10.57 -2.53
N LYS A 99 1.45 -9.40 -2.87
CA LYS A 99 1.15 -8.71 -4.14
C LYS A 99 1.60 -9.50 -5.37
N ILE A 100 2.82 -10.06 -5.34
CA ILE A 100 3.42 -10.74 -6.50
C ILE A 100 3.19 -12.25 -6.51
N GLY A 101 2.48 -12.78 -5.50
CA GLY A 101 2.22 -14.21 -5.34
C GLY A 101 3.49 -15.05 -5.08
N ALA A 102 4.52 -14.48 -4.44
CA ALA A 102 5.74 -15.21 -4.11
C ALA A 102 5.62 -15.88 -2.73
N ALA A 103 6.02 -17.16 -2.62
CA ALA A 103 6.04 -17.87 -1.35
C ALA A 103 7.33 -17.61 -0.55
N ASN A 104 8.39 -17.16 -1.22
CA ASN A 104 9.69 -16.99 -0.60
C ASN A 104 10.54 -15.95 -1.33
N ARG A 105 11.70 -15.68 -0.73
CA ARG A 105 12.64 -14.67 -1.17
C ARG A 105 13.25 -14.94 -2.54
N VAL A 106 13.47 -16.22 -2.86
CA VAL A 106 14.03 -16.64 -4.15
C VAL A 106 13.00 -16.39 -5.26
N GLU A 107 11.73 -16.71 -5.00
CA GLU A 107 10.64 -16.41 -5.92
C GLU A 107 10.45 -14.91 -6.15
N ALA A 108 10.54 -14.10 -5.09
CA ALA A 108 10.48 -12.64 -5.23
C ALA A 108 11.65 -12.08 -6.05
N ALA A 109 12.88 -12.56 -5.83
CA ALA A 109 14.05 -12.17 -6.63
C ALA A 109 13.89 -12.56 -8.11
N ARG A 110 13.36 -13.77 -8.37
CA ARG A 110 13.06 -14.26 -9.72
C ARG A 110 11.99 -13.38 -10.39
N TYR A 111 10.93 -13.05 -9.68
CA TYR A 111 9.88 -12.16 -10.17
C TYR A 111 10.46 -10.78 -10.57
N ALA A 112 11.30 -10.17 -9.72
CA ALA A 112 11.92 -8.88 -10.01
C ALA A 112 12.69 -8.88 -11.33
N THR A 113 13.40 -9.99 -11.60
CA THR A 113 14.14 -10.19 -12.86
C THR A 113 13.19 -10.35 -14.05
N GLN A 114 12.15 -11.17 -13.91
CA GLN A 114 11.18 -11.41 -14.99
C GLN A 114 10.36 -10.17 -15.34
N ALA A 115 10.05 -9.35 -14.34
CA ALA A 115 9.32 -8.09 -14.51
C ALA A 115 10.20 -6.93 -15.01
N GLY A 116 11.51 -7.15 -15.26
CA GLY A 116 12.44 -6.12 -15.70
C GLY A 116 12.66 -5.00 -14.67
N LEU A 117 12.45 -5.31 -13.39
CA LEU A 117 12.58 -4.34 -12.29
C LEU A 117 14.01 -4.24 -11.76
N VAL A 118 14.89 -5.13 -12.19
CA VAL A 118 16.34 -5.12 -11.90
C VAL A 118 17.12 -5.06 -13.21
N PRO A 119 18.29 -4.38 -13.23
CA PRO A 119 19.16 -4.30 -14.40
C PRO A 119 19.81 -5.64 -14.75
#